data_AF-A0A950VT00-F1
#
_entry.id   AF-A0A950VT00-F1
#
_cell.length_a   1.000
_cell.length_b   1.000
_cell.length_c   1.000
_cell.angle_alpha   90.00
_cell.angle_beta   90.00
_cell.angle_gamma   90.00
#
_symmetry.space_group_name_H-M   'P 1'
#
loop_
_entity.id
_entity.type
_entity.pdbx_description
1 polymer ?
#
loop_
_entity_poly.entity_id
_entity_poly.type
_entity_poly.pdbx_seq_one_letter_code
_entity_poly.pdbx_strand_id
1 'polypeptide(L)' 'MNDTASIGIIGGSGLYQMEGLTVLDERKLETPFGDPSDAYVIGEIDGVRVAFLSRHGR' A
#
# COMPACT_ATOMS: atom_id res chain seq x y z
N MET A 1 -10.48 -13.42 -5.89
CA MET A 1 -11.00 -12.08 -5.56
C MET A 1 -10.17 -11.08 -6.33
N ASN A 2 -10.77 -10.09 -6.98
CA ASN A 2 -10.00 -9.05 -7.67
C ASN A 2 -9.30 -8.19 -6.62
N ASP A 3 -8.00 -8.41 -6.43
CA ASP A 3 -7.13 -7.65 -5.52
C ASP A 3 -6.74 -6.26 -6.07
N THR A 4 -7.54 -5.74 -7.00
CA THR A 4 -7.26 -4.48 -7.69
C THR A 4 -7.70 -3.30 -6.83
N ALA A 5 -6.72 -2.58 -6.28
CA ALA A 5 -6.93 -1.20 -5.85
C ALA A 5 -6.86 -0.28 -7.08
N SER A 6 -7.83 0.63 -7.21
CA SER A 6 -7.87 1.60 -8.31
C SER A 6 -6.99 2.83 -8.05
N ILE A 7 -6.52 3.01 -6.82
CA ILE A 7 -5.73 4.16 -6.37
C ILE A 7 -4.46 3.65 -5.69
N GLY A 8 -3.31 4.17 -6.13
CA GLY A 8 -2.00 3.93 -5.52
C GLY A 8 -1.50 5.18 -4.78
N ILE A 9 -1.03 5.01 -3.55
CA ILE A 9 -0.49 6.07 -2.69
C ILE A 9 0.97 5.72 -2.36
N ILE A 10 1.88 6.65 -2.64
CA ILE A 10 3.30 6.53 -2.28
C ILE A 10 3.63 7.60 -1.26
N GLY A 11 3.95 7.19 -0.03
CA GLY A 11 4.11 8.10 1.12
C GLY A 11 5.44 7.97 1.85
N GLY A 12 5.76 8.97 2.69
CA GLY A 12 6.91 8.94 3.60
C GLY A 12 6.60 8.30 4.96
N SER A 13 7.57 8.36 5.88
CA SER A 13 7.45 7.86 7.25
C SER A 13 6.25 8.49 7.98
N GLY A 14 5.27 7.68 8.36
CA GLY A 14 4.08 8.09 9.10
C GLY A 14 2.74 7.86 8.40
N LEU A 15 2.73 7.58 7.08
CA LEU A 15 1.46 7.35 6.36
C LEU A 15 0.73 6.05 6.76
N TYR A 16 1.43 5.11 7.41
CA TYR A 16 0.79 3.91 7.99
C TYR A 16 -0.28 4.24 9.03
N GLN A 17 -0.26 5.45 9.59
CA GLN A 17 -1.24 5.95 10.56
C GLN A 17 -2.27 6.88 9.92
N MET A 18 -2.49 6.78 8.60
CA MET A 18 -3.58 7.52 7.96
C MET A 18 -4.90 7.24 8.69
N GLU A 19 -5.45 8.28 9.30
CA GLU A 19 -6.72 8.21 9.99
C GLU A 19 -7.79 7.78 8.97
N GLY A 20 -8.54 6.73 9.31
CA GLY A 20 -9.54 6.13 8.42
C GLY A 20 -9.03 5.01 7.51
N LEU A 21 -7.73 4.69 7.49
CA LEU A 21 -7.21 3.54 6.75
C LEU A 21 -7.49 2.22 7.50
N THR A 22 -8.28 1.35 6.88
CA THR A 22 -8.41 -0.05 7.32
C THR A 22 -7.48 -0.92 6.49
N VAL A 23 -6.51 -1.56 7.13
CA VAL A 23 -5.60 -2.51 6.46
C VAL A 23 -6.32 -3.82 6.19
N LEU A 24 -6.31 -4.26 4.94
CA LEU A 24 -6.94 -5.51 4.49
C LEU A 24 -5.90 -6.60 4.22
N ASP A 25 -4.74 -6.23 3.66
CA ASP A 25 -3.69 -7.18 3.28
C ASP A 25 -2.33 -6.47 3.15
N GLU A 26 -1.23 -7.21 3.30
CA GLU A 26 0.14 -6.74 3.10
C GLU A 26 0.88 -7.74 2.21
N ARG A 27 1.46 -7.25 1.11
CA ARG A 27 2.06 -8.11 0.09
C ARG A 27 3.43 -7.65 -0.36
N LYS A 28 4.32 -8.61 -0.54
CA LYS A 28 5.58 -8.41 -1.26
C LYS A 28 5.38 -8.72 -2.74
N LEU A 29 6.02 -7.94 -3.59
CA LEU A 29 5.99 -8.08 -5.04
C LEU A 29 7.42 -8.09 -5.54
N GLU A 30 7.78 -9.08 -6.34
CA GLU A 30 9.00 -9.03 -7.14
C GLU A 30 8.69 -8.32 -8.46
N THR A 31 9.59 -7.44 -8.89
CA THR A 31 9.48 -6.77 -10.19
C THR A 31 10.70 -7.07 -11.06
N PRO A 32 10.58 -6.96 -12.40
CA PRO A 32 11.74 -7.04 -13.29
C PRO A 32 12.83 -5.99 -13.02
N PHE A 33 12.51 -4.96 -12.22
CA PHE A 33 13.41 -3.87 -11.85
C PHE A 33 14.02 -4.04 -10.45
N GLY A 34 13.80 -5.20 -9.81
CA GLY A 34 14.18 -5.49 -8.44
C GLY A 34 13.03 -5.30 -7.46
N ASP A 35 13.37 -5.33 -6.17
CA ASP A 35 12.39 -5.20 -5.09
C ASP A 35 11.87 -3.75 -4.99
N PRO A 36 10.56 -3.57 -4.71
CA PRO A 36 10.04 -2.27 -4.28
C PRO A 36 10.68 -1.84 -2.96
N SER A 37 10.43 -0.58 -2.56
CA SER A 37 10.99 -0.04 -1.31
C SER A 37 10.52 -0.77 -0.05
N ASP A 38 9.36 -1.43 -0.09
CA ASP A 38 8.83 -2.29 0.97
C ASP A 38 7.71 -3.20 0.41
N ALA A 39 7.11 -4.04 1.25
CA ALA A 39 5.80 -4.60 0.99
C ALA A 39 4.77 -3.48 0.82
N TYR A 40 3.86 -3.63 -0.15
CA TYR A 40 2.73 -2.72 -0.30
C TYR A 40 1.53 -3.23 0.52
N VAL A 41 0.73 -2.30 0.99
CA VAL A 41 -0.47 -2.58 1.80
C VAL A 41 -1.70 -2.35 0.93
N ILE A 42 -2.64 -3.29 0.92
CA ILE A 42 -3.99 -3.06 0.44
C ILE A 42 -4.85 -2.64 1.64
N GLY A 43 -5.53 -1.50 1.49
CA GLY A 43 -6.45 -1.01 2.50
C GLY A 43 -7.68 -0.37 1.90
N GLU A 44 -8.52 0.15 2.80
CA GLU A 44 -9.74 0.86 2.46
C GLU A 44 -9.80 2.19 3.24
N ILE A 45 -10.16 3.27 2.56
CA ILE A 45 -10.42 4.59 3.15
C ILE A 45 -11.78 5.03 2.63
N ASP A 46 -12.73 5.31 3.53
CA ASP A 46 -14.10 5.73 3.20
C ASP A 46 -14.80 4.85 2.13
N GLY A 47 -14.60 3.53 2.20
CA GLY A 47 -15.17 2.58 1.24
C GLY A 47 -14.38 2.40 -0.07
N VAL A 48 -13.27 3.13 -0.24
CA VAL A 48 -12.42 3.09 -1.44
C VAL A 48 -11.18 2.25 -1.22
N ARG A 49 -10.97 1.21 -2.05
CA ARG A 49 -9.76 0.40 -2.02
C ARG A 49 -8.54 1.17 -2.54
N VAL A 50 -7.48 1.16 -1.74
CA VAL A 50 -6.20 1.80 -2.03
C VAL A 50 -5.04 0.81 -1.86
N ALA A 51 -3.99 0.99 -2.66
CA ALA A 51 -2.70 0.35 -2.46
C ALA A 51 -1.70 1.39 -1.95
N PHE A 52 -1.03 1.11 -0.84
CA PHE A 52 -0.06 2.00 -0.23
C PHE A 52 1.35 1.40 -0.27
N LEU A 53 2.35 2.21 -0.64
CA LEU A 53 3.77 1.84 -0.60
C LEU A 53 4.59 2.93 0.12
N SER A 54 5.39 2.55 1.11
CA SER A 54 6.36 3.47 1.72
C SER A 54 7.48 3.76 0.74
N ARG A 55 7.77 5.03 0.48
CA ARG A 55 8.85 5.44 -0.42
C ARG A 55 10.23 5.06 0.12
N HIS A 56 10.41 5.11 1.44
CA HIS A 56 11.72 4.97 2.10
C HIS A 56 11.90 3.62 2.80
N GLY A 57 10.97 2.68 2.61
CA GLY A 57 10.95 1.44 3.38
C GLY A 57 10.56 1.66 4.85
N ARG A 58 10.63 0.59 5.62
CA ARG A 58 10.73 0.59 7.09
C ARG A 58 12.18 0.45 7.53
#